data_AF-A0A9J7M7Q6-F1
#
_entry.id   AF-A0A9J7M7Q6-F1
#
_cell.length_a   1.000
_cell.length_b   1.000
_cell.length_c   1.000
_cell.angle_alpha   90.00
_cell.angle_beta   90.00
_cell.angle_gamma   90.00
#
_symmetry.space_group_name_H-M   'P 1'
#
loop_
_entity.id
_entity.type
_entity.pdbx_description
1 polymer ?
#
loop_
_entity_poly.entity_id
_entity_poly.type
_entity_poly.pdbx_seq_one_letter_code
_entity_poly.pdbx_strand_id
1 'polypeptide(L)'
;MRMTMTNFSVEIPSLIITVWMVLLVSSSLGTRAQERLQSKYHRKRHLLQLGNMMMCATGRVPSDYLDYGCFCGPGGDMKYAAMDDTDQCCRDHDKCYDDLTRRCPGYLFGLIPFPYLAIYSYQYHACLSVLSTSWTKVSPDVSRAPRGAANVIIQCNKKQSGDKVSAGCRGLLCSCDRNFSLCLGRSHYDDRHYSVNVQEKCKTTAP
;
A
#
# COMPACT_ATOMS: atom_id res chain seq x y z
N MET A 1 -37.52 9.19 -76.09
CA MET A 1 -36.71 8.42 -75.12
C MET A 1 -37.27 8.68 -73.74
N ARG A 2 -37.65 7.64 -73.00
CA ARG A 2 -38.48 7.69 -71.78
C ARG A 2 -37.62 7.44 -70.54
N MET A 3 -37.80 8.30 -69.54
CA MET A 3 -37.51 8.27 -68.08
C MET A 3 -37.38 6.87 -67.47
N THR A 4 -36.69 6.56 -66.36
CA THR A 4 -36.05 7.28 -65.23
C THR A 4 -35.35 6.19 -64.40
N MET A 5 -34.20 6.45 -63.77
CA MET A 5 -33.62 5.60 -62.72
C MET A 5 -33.74 6.34 -61.38
N THR A 6 -34.48 5.76 -60.44
CA THR A 6 -34.65 6.24 -59.07
C THR A 6 -33.40 5.93 -58.25
N ASN A 7 -32.83 6.93 -57.58
CA ASN A 7 -31.87 6.72 -56.50
C ASN A 7 -32.52 7.00 -55.15
N PHE A 8 -32.38 6.00 -54.28
CA PHE A 8 -32.98 5.86 -52.96
C PHE A 8 -32.20 6.70 -51.95
N SER A 9 -32.84 7.65 -51.28
CA SER A 9 -32.26 8.37 -50.13
C SER A 9 -32.64 7.64 -48.85
N VAL A 10 -31.66 7.03 -48.17
CA VAL A 10 -31.84 6.53 -46.79
C VAL A 10 -31.54 7.69 -45.85
N GLU A 11 -32.57 8.28 -45.26
CA GLU A 11 -32.41 9.24 -44.18
C GLU A 11 -31.88 8.54 -42.92
N ILE A 12 -30.98 9.21 -42.20
CA ILE A 12 -30.24 8.71 -41.04
C ILE A 12 -30.87 9.27 -39.74
N PRO A 13 -31.92 8.67 -39.15
CA PRO A 13 -32.34 9.00 -37.79
C PRO A 13 -31.84 8.00 -36.72
N SER A 14 -31.01 7.01 -37.10
CA SER A 14 -30.70 5.84 -36.26
C SER A 14 -29.52 6.01 -35.27
N LEU A 15 -28.64 7.00 -35.45
CA LEU A 15 -27.45 7.13 -34.59
C LEU A 15 -27.74 7.78 -33.24
N ILE A 16 -28.72 8.68 -33.15
CA ILE A 16 -29.02 9.37 -31.89
C ILE A 16 -29.75 8.41 -30.94
N ILE A 17 -30.73 7.66 -31.44
CA ILE A 17 -31.53 6.73 -30.62
C ILE A 17 -30.67 5.56 -30.11
N THR A 18 -29.74 5.06 -30.92
CA THR A 18 -28.81 4.01 -30.50
C THR A 18 -27.81 4.52 -29.45
N VAL A 19 -27.34 5.76 -29.56
CA VAL A 19 -26.47 6.39 -28.54
C VAL A 19 -27.21 6.56 -27.21
N TRP A 20 -28.48 6.98 -27.22
CA TRP A 20 -29.27 7.11 -25.99
C TRP A 20 -29.60 5.76 -25.33
N MET A 21 -29.90 4.73 -26.13
CA MET A 21 -30.14 3.37 -25.60
C MET A 21 -28.88 2.76 -24.98
N VAL A 22 -27.70 2.99 -25.56
CA VAL A 22 -26.42 2.52 -24.99
C VAL A 22 -26.07 3.25 -23.69
N LEU A 23 -26.33 4.56 -23.62
CA LEU A 23 -26.09 5.34 -22.40
C LEU A 23 -27.03 4.93 -21.25
N LEU A 24 -28.30 4.62 -21.53
CA LEU A 24 -29.26 4.17 -20.51
C LEU A 24 -28.95 2.77 -19.96
N VAL A 25 -28.39 1.87 -20.78
CA VAL A 25 -27.97 0.52 -20.32
C VAL A 25 -26.69 0.58 -19.48
N SER A 26 -25.84 1.58 -19.68
CA SER A 26 -24.61 1.75 -18.89
C SER A 26 -24.86 2.14 -17.42
N SER A 27 -26.03 2.69 -17.10
CA SER A 27 -26.40 3.12 -15.75
C SER A 27 -26.85 1.99 -14.82
N SER A 28 -27.12 0.79 -15.32
CA SER A 28 -27.73 -0.30 -14.52
C SER A 28 -26.93 -1.61 -14.48
N LEU A 29 -25.70 -1.66 -15.03
CA LEU A 29 -24.82 -2.83 -14.96
C LEU A 29 -23.57 -2.59 -14.09
N GLY A 30 -23.76 -2.00 -12.91
CA GLY A 30 -22.79 -2.05 -11.83
C GLY A 30 -22.76 -3.45 -11.20
N THR A 31 -21.96 -4.37 -11.75
CA THR A 31 -21.84 -5.72 -11.19
C THR A 31 -21.10 -5.70 -9.85
N ARG A 32 -21.52 -6.53 -8.88
CA ARG A 32 -20.78 -6.82 -7.61
C ARG A 32 -19.32 -7.26 -7.83
N ALA A 33 -18.97 -7.68 -9.05
CA ALA A 33 -17.61 -7.98 -9.47
C ALA A 33 -16.74 -6.72 -9.55
N GLN A 34 -17.32 -5.56 -9.90
CA GLN A 34 -16.63 -4.27 -9.98
C GLN A 34 -16.21 -3.76 -8.59
N GLU A 35 -17.04 -3.94 -7.56
CA GLU A 35 -16.69 -3.60 -6.17
C GLU A 35 -15.55 -4.49 -5.62
N ARG A 36 -15.58 -5.80 -5.92
CA ARG A 36 -14.49 -6.73 -5.50
C ARG A 36 -13.17 -6.49 -6.25
N LEU A 37 -13.23 -6.08 -7.52
CA LEU A 37 -12.04 -5.72 -8.29
C LEU A 37 -11.50 -4.33 -7.89
N GLN A 38 -12.35 -3.36 -7.55
CA GLN A 38 -11.91 -2.09 -6.96
C GLN A 38 -11.26 -2.30 -5.58
N SER A 39 -11.80 -3.16 -4.72
CA SER A 39 -11.15 -3.57 -3.45
C SER A 39 -9.74 -4.17 -3.67
N LYS A 40 -9.54 -4.93 -4.76
CA LYS A 40 -8.24 -5.48 -5.13
C LYS A 40 -7.29 -4.46 -5.78
N TYR A 41 -7.81 -3.51 -6.55
CA TYR A 41 -7.02 -2.53 -7.33
C TYR A 41 -6.72 -1.22 -6.57
N HIS A 42 -7.39 -0.97 -5.45
CA HIS A 42 -7.10 0.12 -4.50
C HIS A 42 -5.81 -0.09 -3.68
N ARG A 43 -5.04 -1.16 -3.95
CA ARG A 43 -3.90 -1.60 -3.13
C ARG A 43 -2.51 -1.39 -3.74
N LYS A 44 -2.32 -0.55 -4.76
CA LYS A 44 -1.06 -0.62 -5.54
C LYS A 44 -0.22 0.63 -5.78
N ARG A 45 -0.55 1.83 -5.25
CA ARG A 45 0.18 3.04 -5.72
C ARG A 45 0.95 3.89 -4.69
N HIS A 46 1.19 3.40 -3.47
CA HIS A 46 2.19 4.01 -2.54
C HIS A 46 2.73 3.08 -1.45
N LEU A 47 2.25 1.84 -1.42
CA LEU A 47 3.00 0.69 -0.89
C LEU A 47 4.36 0.49 -1.58
N LEU A 48 4.66 1.23 -2.66
CA LEU A 48 5.90 1.08 -3.42
C LEU A 48 7.11 1.72 -2.71
N GLN A 49 6.99 2.96 -2.22
CA GLN A 49 8.13 3.60 -1.52
C GLN A 49 8.41 2.93 -0.18
N LEU A 50 7.34 2.67 0.59
CA LEU A 50 7.42 1.84 1.79
C LEU A 50 7.97 0.44 1.46
N GLY A 51 7.43 -0.22 0.43
CA GLY A 51 7.89 -1.54 0.02
C GLY A 51 9.37 -1.58 -0.37
N ASN A 52 9.89 -0.53 -1.00
CA ASN A 52 11.32 -0.41 -1.29
C ASN A 52 12.16 -0.28 -0.02
N MET A 53 11.70 0.52 0.94
CA MET A 53 12.37 0.64 2.24
C MET A 53 12.36 -0.69 3.00
N MET A 54 11.22 -1.38 3.04
CA MET A 54 11.09 -2.70 3.64
C MET A 54 12.04 -3.70 2.98
N MET A 55 12.00 -3.84 1.65
CA MET A 55 12.88 -4.74 0.91
C MET A 55 14.37 -4.43 1.17
N CYS A 56 14.74 -3.15 1.22
CA CYS A 56 16.10 -2.73 1.53
C CYS A 56 16.53 -3.14 2.95
N ALA A 57 15.64 -3.02 3.93
CA ALA A 57 15.92 -3.25 5.34
C ALA A 57 15.81 -4.71 5.78
N THR A 58 14.92 -5.48 5.17
CA THR A 58 14.61 -6.86 5.57
C THR A 58 15.15 -7.89 4.59
N GLY A 59 15.36 -7.52 3.32
CA GLY A 59 15.61 -8.48 2.24
C GLY A 59 14.41 -9.35 1.88
N ARG A 60 13.22 -9.10 2.47
CA ARG A 60 11.97 -9.83 2.25
C ARG A 60 11.00 -9.03 1.40
N VAL A 61 10.08 -9.74 0.74
CA VAL A 61 9.02 -9.08 -0.03
C VAL A 61 8.00 -8.46 0.92
N PRO A 62 7.43 -7.29 0.62
CA PRO A 62 6.47 -6.64 1.52
C PRO A 62 5.21 -7.48 1.81
N SER A 63 4.87 -8.42 0.91
CA SER A 63 3.74 -9.33 1.09
C SER A 63 3.85 -10.23 2.30
N ASP A 64 5.07 -10.56 2.75
CA ASP A 64 5.30 -11.40 3.93
C ASP A 64 4.78 -10.73 5.21
N TYR A 65 4.58 -9.41 5.19
CA TYR A 65 4.11 -8.63 6.34
C TYR A 65 2.67 -8.13 6.19
N LEU A 66 1.95 -8.47 5.11
CA LEU A 66 0.58 -7.93 4.89
C LEU A 66 -0.50 -8.61 5.75
N ASP A 67 -0.19 -9.76 6.34
CA ASP A 67 -1.11 -10.57 7.15
C ASP A 67 -0.31 -11.25 8.28
N TYR A 68 0.51 -10.48 8.99
CA TYR A 68 1.42 -10.99 10.03
C TYR A 68 0.98 -10.50 11.41
N GLY A 69 0.91 -11.42 12.36
CA GLY A 69 0.59 -11.12 13.76
C GLY A 69 -0.78 -10.48 13.95
N CYS A 70 -0.87 -9.57 14.91
CA CYS A 70 -2.10 -8.85 15.26
C CYS A 70 -2.22 -7.48 14.58
N PHE A 71 -1.10 -6.91 14.11
CA PHE A 71 -1.02 -5.53 13.65
C PHE A 71 -0.58 -5.38 12.19
N CYS A 72 0.26 -6.27 11.66
CA CYS A 72 0.74 -6.13 10.30
C CYS A 72 -0.36 -6.51 9.29
N GLY A 73 -1.12 -5.52 8.81
CA GLY A 73 -2.25 -5.72 7.92
C GLY A 73 -3.25 -4.57 8.01
N PRO A 74 -4.52 -4.78 7.60
CA PRO A 74 -5.54 -3.75 7.73
C PRO A 74 -5.88 -3.46 9.20
N GLY A 75 -5.18 -2.50 9.79
CA GLY A 75 -5.47 -1.81 11.05
C GLY A 75 -5.62 -2.75 12.25
N GLY A 76 -4.51 -3.00 12.97
CA GLY A 76 -4.57 -3.75 14.21
C GLY A 76 -5.35 -3.00 15.28
N ASP A 77 -6.24 -3.68 16.01
CA ASP A 77 -6.91 -3.06 17.15
C ASP A 77 -5.88 -2.82 18.26
N MET A 78 -5.68 -1.55 18.62
CA MET A 78 -4.68 -1.12 19.62
C MET A 78 -4.89 -1.75 20.99
N LYS A 79 -6.06 -2.36 21.26
CA LYS A 79 -6.34 -3.15 22.45
C LYS A 79 -5.53 -4.44 22.54
N TYR A 80 -4.96 -4.94 21.44
CA TYR A 80 -4.18 -6.17 21.45
C TYR A 80 -2.72 -5.92 21.87
N ALA A 81 -2.09 -6.96 22.41
CA ALA A 81 -0.64 -7.01 22.57
C ALA A 81 -0.01 -7.54 21.29
N ALA A 82 1.15 -7.01 20.91
CA ALA A 82 1.93 -7.53 19.79
C ALA A 82 2.38 -8.98 20.07
N MET A 83 2.32 -9.84 19.06
CA MET A 83 2.71 -11.25 19.20
C MET A 83 4.23 -11.42 19.39
N ASP A 84 5.02 -10.59 18.72
CA ASP A 84 6.48 -10.58 18.76
C ASP A 84 7.05 -9.20 18.39
N ASP A 85 8.38 -9.10 18.30
CA ASP A 85 9.07 -7.85 17.97
C ASP A 85 8.75 -7.34 16.54
N THR A 86 8.40 -8.23 15.61
CA THR A 86 8.00 -7.84 14.24
C THR A 86 6.60 -7.24 14.25
N ASP A 87 5.66 -7.88 14.93
CA ASP A 87 4.30 -7.40 15.11
C ASP A 87 4.27 -6.09 15.92
N GLN A 88 5.20 -5.92 16.85
CA GLN A 88 5.40 -4.68 17.60
C GLN A 88 5.82 -3.53 16.67
N CYS A 89 6.68 -3.77 15.67
CA CYS A 89 7.01 -2.77 14.64
C CYS A 89 5.77 -2.31 13.88
N CYS A 90 4.86 -3.23 13.55
CA CYS A 90 3.61 -2.92 12.85
C CYS A 90 2.67 -2.11 13.75
N ARG A 91 2.53 -2.49 15.02
CA ARG A 91 1.76 -1.72 16.01
C ARG A 91 2.25 -0.28 16.13
N ASP A 92 3.56 -0.07 16.12
CA ASP A 92 4.14 1.26 16.22
C ASP A 92 4.04 2.05 14.91
N HIS A 93 4.04 1.37 13.76
CA HIS A 93 3.75 1.97 12.45
C HIS A 93 2.31 2.46 12.35
N ASP A 94 1.33 1.64 12.78
CA ASP A 94 -0.09 2.01 12.86
C ASP A 94 -0.28 3.27 13.71
N LYS A 95 0.33 3.34 14.90
CA LYS A 95 0.31 4.56 15.75
C LYS A 95 0.90 5.77 15.02
N CYS A 96 2.00 5.58 14.28
CA CYS A 96 2.63 6.65 13.53
C CYS A 96 1.69 7.19 12.44
N TYR A 97 0.96 6.30 11.77
CA TYR A 97 -0.03 6.66 10.75
C TYR A 97 -1.28 7.33 11.34
N ASP A 98 -1.74 6.92 12.52
CA ASP A 98 -2.82 7.59 13.25
C ASP A 98 -2.42 9.02 13.66
N ASP A 99 -1.19 9.17 14.17
CA ASP A 99 -0.60 10.46 14.49
C ASP A 99 -0.46 11.35 13.24
N LEU A 100 -0.01 10.78 12.12
CA LEU A 100 0.11 11.47 10.84
C LEU A 100 -1.26 11.95 10.38
N THR A 101 -2.29 11.11 10.49
CA THR A 101 -3.66 11.44 10.10
C THR A 101 -4.20 12.63 10.89
N ARG A 102 -3.92 12.69 12.19
CA ARG A 102 -4.29 13.82 13.04
C ARG A 102 -3.52 15.10 12.72
N ARG A 103 -2.22 14.99 12.48
CA ARG A 103 -1.34 16.15 12.23
C ARG A 103 -1.45 16.70 10.81
N CYS A 104 -1.84 15.87 9.86
CA CYS A 104 -1.86 16.14 8.43
C CYS A 104 -3.22 15.80 7.80
N PRO A 105 -4.33 16.45 8.22
CA PRO A 105 -5.68 16.09 7.78
C PRO A 105 -5.86 16.25 6.26
N GLY A 106 -5.25 17.28 5.66
CA GLY A 106 -5.30 17.52 4.21
C GLY A 106 -4.48 16.55 3.36
N TYR A 107 -3.67 15.70 4.00
CA TYR A 107 -2.85 14.68 3.35
C TYR A 107 -3.61 13.37 3.10
N LEU A 108 -4.70 13.15 3.84
CA LEU A 108 -5.65 12.06 3.60
C LEU A 108 -6.93 12.53 2.87
N PHE A 109 -7.36 13.78 3.07
CA PHE A 109 -8.65 14.32 2.61
C PHE A 109 -8.58 15.33 1.45
N GLY A 110 -7.41 15.53 0.81
CA GLY A 110 -7.26 16.45 -0.33
C GLY A 110 -7.77 15.91 -1.68
N LEU A 111 -7.60 16.70 -2.76
CA LEU A 111 -7.88 16.31 -4.17
C LEU A 111 -7.08 15.10 -4.67
N ILE A 112 -6.05 14.70 -3.92
CA ILE A 112 -5.30 13.46 -4.13
C ILE A 112 -5.78 12.50 -3.04
N PRO A 113 -6.57 11.49 -3.38
CA PRO A 113 -7.13 10.61 -2.37
C PRO A 113 -6.00 9.73 -1.84
N PHE A 114 -5.88 9.64 -0.52
CA PHE A 114 -5.05 8.72 0.24
C PHE A 114 -3.61 9.16 0.59
N PRO A 115 -3.16 8.88 1.84
CA PRO A 115 -1.74 8.94 2.21
C PRO A 115 -0.94 7.94 1.36
N TYR A 116 -1.64 6.96 0.78
CA TYR A 116 -1.19 6.02 -0.21
C TYR A 116 -1.07 6.56 -1.65
N LEU A 117 -0.89 7.87 -1.86
CA LEU A 117 -0.43 8.45 -3.13
C LEU A 117 0.68 9.48 -2.94
N ALA A 118 1.14 9.67 -1.70
CA ALA A 118 1.83 10.87 -1.31
C ALA A 118 3.37 10.70 -1.31
N ILE A 119 3.96 10.85 -2.49
CA ILE A 119 5.39 10.60 -2.73
C ILE A 119 6.27 11.50 -1.85
N TYR A 120 7.25 10.92 -1.16
CA TYR A 120 8.28 11.67 -0.43
C TYR A 120 9.69 11.39 -1.01
N SER A 121 10.62 12.28 -0.71
CA SER A 121 12.01 12.20 -1.16
C SER A 121 12.87 11.53 -0.08
N TYR A 122 13.56 10.46 -0.45
CA TYR A 122 14.40 9.67 0.45
C TYR A 122 15.54 9.00 -0.33
N GLN A 123 16.53 8.50 0.41
CA GLN A 123 17.68 7.76 -0.10
C GLN A 123 17.96 6.57 0.80
N TYR A 124 18.59 5.54 0.27
CA TYR A 124 19.04 4.39 1.05
C TYR A 124 20.43 3.92 0.62
N HIS A 125 21.15 3.30 1.54
CA HIS A 125 22.49 2.73 1.34
C HIS A 125 22.64 1.43 2.12
N ALA A 126 23.56 0.59 1.66
CA ALA A 126 23.90 -0.68 2.30
C ALA A 126 22.67 -1.57 2.56
N CYS A 127 21.73 -1.59 1.62
CA CYS A 127 20.57 -2.49 1.68
C CYS A 127 21.04 -3.93 1.85
N LEU A 128 20.26 -4.70 2.60
CA LEU A 128 20.37 -6.15 2.58
C LEU A 128 20.01 -6.59 1.16
N SER A 129 21.04 -6.81 0.34
CA SER A 129 20.84 -6.95 -1.09
C SER A 129 20.18 -8.28 -1.42
N VAL A 130 19.20 -8.23 -2.32
CA VAL A 130 18.76 -9.37 -3.16
C VAL A 130 19.87 -9.80 -4.15
N LEU A 131 21.05 -9.15 -4.13
CA LEU A 131 22.13 -9.27 -5.12
C LEU A 131 23.16 -10.37 -4.82
N SER A 132 22.92 -11.30 -3.88
CA SER A 132 23.44 -12.66 -4.06
C SER A 132 22.40 -13.45 -4.88
N THR A 133 22.51 -13.29 -6.20
CA THR A 133 21.74 -13.92 -7.28
C THR A 133 20.81 -15.10 -6.91
N SER A 134 19.55 -14.94 -7.34
CA SER A 134 18.47 -15.94 -7.46
C SER A 134 17.43 -15.89 -6.34
N TRP A 135 16.21 -15.50 -6.73
CA TRP A 135 14.95 -15.45 -5.96
C TRP A 135 14.49 -16.83 -5.41
N THR A 136 15.42 -17.75 -5.20
CA THR A 136 15.21 -19.12 -4.71
C THR A 136 16.00 -19.43 -3.43
N LYS A 137 16.79 -18.48 -2.89
CA LYS A 137 17.67 -18.72 -1.72
C LYS A 137 17.57 -17.70 -0.58
N VAL A 138 16.52 -16.89 -0.49
CA VAL A 138 16.17 -16.29 0.80
C VAL A 138 15.43 -17.36 1.58
N SER A 139 16.12 -17.96 2.56
CA SER A 139 15.53 -18.99 3.40
C SER A 139 14.35 -18.37 4.18
N PRO A 140 13.16 -19.00 4.21
CA PRO A 140 12.08 -18.57 5.10
C PRO A 140 12.51 -18.66 6.58
N ASP A 141 13.47 -19.54 6.88
CA ASP A 141 14.01 -19.78 8.21
C ASP A 141 15.20 -18.84 8.56
N VAL A 142 14.91 -17.56 8.79
CA VAL A 142 15.89 -16.60 9.35
C VAL A 142 15.50 -16.32 10.80
N SER A 143 16.00 -17.18 11.70
CA SER A 143 15.72 -17.14 13.14
C SER A 143 16.32 -15.95 13.91
N ARG A 144 17.08 -15.06 13.23
CA ARG A 144 17.68 -13.82 13.78
C ARG A 144 17.86 -12.76 12.70
N ALA A 145 17.83 -11.48 13.07
CA ALA A 145 18.11 -10.36 12.16
C ALA A 145 19.35 -10.63 11.29
N PRO A 146 19.31 -10.40 9.97
CA PRO A 146 20.42 -10.71 9.07
C PRO A 146 21.72 -10.00 9.47
N ARG A 147 22.86 -10.66 9.30
CA ARG A 147 24.18 -9.99 9.45
C ARG A 147 24.22 -8.80 8.49
N GLY A 148 24.39 -7.60 9.04
CA GLY A 148 24.38 -6.35 8.27
C GLY A 148 23.12 -5.50 8.40
N ALA A 149 22.06 -5.98 9.06
CA ALA A 149 20.85 -5.17 9.31
C ALA A 149 21.15 -3.87 10.06
N ALA A 150 22.16 -3.87 10.94
CA ALA A 150 22.64 -2.67 11.63
C ALA A 150 23.26 -1.62 10.69
N ASN A 151 23.76 -2.05 9.53
CA ASN A 151 24.44 -1.20 8.56
C ASN A 151 23.50 -0.61 7.51
N VAL A 152 22.24 -1.07 7.44
CA VAL A 152 21.25 -0.50 6.52
C VAL A 152 20.94 0.93 6.92
N ILE A 153 21.04 1.83 5.94
CA ILE A 153 20.76 3.25 6.13
C ILE A 153 19.61 3.63 5.22
N ILE A 154 18.53 4.11 5.79
CA ILE A 154 17.44 4.79 5.09
C ILE A 154 17.41 6.22 5.61
N GLN A 155 17.35 7.21 4.72
CA GLN A 155 17.37 8.62 5.07
C GLN A 155 16.26 9.37 4.34
N CYS A 156 15.43 10.08 5.10
CA CYS A 156 14.46 11.01 4.54
C CYS A 156 15.16 12.33 4.18
N ASN A 157 14.94 12.82 2.97
CA ASN A 157 15.55 14.07 2.54
C ASN A 157 14.97 15.24 3.35
N LYS A 158 15.84 16.18 3.76
CA LYS A 158 15.44 17.37 4.55
C LYS A 158 14.46 18.27 3.80
N LYS A 159 14.57 18.33 2.47
CA LYS A 159 13.70 19.13 1.60
C LYS A 159 12.70 18.20 0.92
N GLN A 160 11.44 18.34 1.28
CA GLN A 160 10.31 17.65 0.65
C GLN A 160 9.59 18.60 -0.32
N SER A 161 8.86 18.04 -1.27
CA SER A 161 8.10 18.82 -2.26
C SER A 161 6.80 19.39 -1.67
N GLY A 162 6.34 20.53 -2.20
CA GLY A 162 5.10 21.20 -1.79
C GLY A 162 5.32 22.42 -0.90
N ASP A 163 4.22 23.03 -0.46
CA ASP A 163 4.23 24.10 0.53
C ASP A 163 4.75 23.60 1.89
N LYS A 164 5.01 24.52 2.83
CA LYS A 164 5.59 24.19 4.14
C LYS A 164 4.82 23.09 4.89
N VAL A 165 3.49 23.09 4.81
CA VAL A 165 2.63 22.10 5.47
C VAL A 165 2.75 20.75 4.76
N SER A 166 2.54 20.73 3.44
CA SER A 166 2.65 19.50 2.63
C SER A 166 4.04 18.86 2.70
N ALA A 167 5.09 19.67 2.68
CA ALA A 167 6.48 19.24 2.82
C ALA A 167 6.74 18.65 4.22
N GLY A 168 6.19 19.27 5.28
CA GLY A 168 6.25 18.74 6.64
C GLY A 168 5.58 17.36 6.75
N CYS A 169 4.38 17.21 6.17
CA CYS A 169 3.64 15.95 6.17
C CYS A 169 4.36 14.83 5.40
N ARG A 170 4.96 15.14 4.23
CA ARG A 170 5.83 14.19 3.50
C ARG A 170 7.02 13.73 4.35
N GLY A 171 7.60 14.66 5.12
CA GLY A 171 8.72 14.33 6.02
C GLY A 171 8.32 13.39 7.16
N LEU A 172 7.13 13.62 7.74
CA LEU A 172 6.57 12.76 8.79
C LEU A 172 6.24 11.36 8.25
N LEU A 173 5.56 11.28 7.10
CA LEU A 173 5.25 10.01 6.44
C LEU A 173 6.52 9.21 6.13
N CYS A 174 7.52 9.84 5.52
CA CYS A 174 8.80 9.20 5.26
C CYS A 174 9.45 8.68 6.55
N SER A 175 9.34 9.43 7.65
CA SER A 175 9.90 9.03 8.93
C SER A 175 9.18 7.81 9.53
N CYS A 176 7.85 7.73 9.40
CA CYS A 176 7.08 6.55 9.77
C CYS A 176 7.57 5.33 8.98
N ASP A 177 7.62 5.42 7.65
CA ASP A 177 7.99 4.31 6.77
C ASP A 177 9.44 3.86 6.96
N ARG A 178 10.36 4.82 7.15
CA ARG A 178 11.76 4.57 7.47
C ARG A 178 11.90 3.80 8.78
N ASN A 179 11.26 4.28 9.84
CA ASN A 179 11.42 3.69 11.16
C ASN A 179 10.82 2.28 11.20
N PHE A 180 9.65 2.11 10.58
CA PHE A 180 9.02 0.80 10.43
C PHE A 180 9.92 -0.18 9.68
N SER A 181 10.44 0.21 8.52
CA SER A 181 11.31 -0.66 7.71
C SER A 181 12.58 -1.07 8.45
N LEU A 182 13.25 -0.12 9.13
CA LEU A 182 14.44 -0.43 9.94
C LEU A 182 14.12 -1.28 11.16
N CYS A 183 12.94 -1.11 11.76
CA CYS A 183 12.45 -1.96 12.86
C CYS A 183 12.31 -3.40 12.36
N LEU A 184 11.57 -3.61 11.26
CA LEU A 184 11.42 -4.93 10.65
C LEU A 184 12.75 -5.58 10.30
N GLY A 185 13.71 -4.82 9.75
CA GLY A 185 15.03 -5.35 9.40
C GLY A 185 15.85 -5.83 10.60
N ARG A 186 15.51 -5.35 11.80
CA ARG A 186 16.17 -5.67 13.07
C ARG A 186 15.39 -6.68 13.92
N SER A 187 14.13 -6.91 13.58
CA SER A 187 13.26 -7.89 14.25
C SER A 187 13.38 -9.27 13.63
N HIS A 188 12.99 -10.28 14.40
CA HIS A 188 12.91 -11.66 13.95
C HIS A 188 11.58 -11.92 13.23
N TYR A 189 11.63 -12.49 12.04
CA TYR A 189 10.43 -12.92 11.31
C TYR A 189 10.12 -14.38 11.64
N ASP A 190 8.92 -14.64 12.19
CA ASP A 190 8.43 -15.98 12.50
C ASP A 190 7.30 -16.39 11.55
N ASP A 191 7.56 -17.36 10.66
CA ASP A 191 6.56 -17.84 9.70
C ASP A 191 5.26 -18.33 10.37
N ARG A 192 5.29 -18.71 11.65
CA ARG A 192 4.11 -19.18 12.40
C ARG A 192 3.14 -18.06 12.76
N HIS A 193 3.58 -16.80 12.68
CA HIS A 193 2.74 -15.63 12.93
C HIS A 193 2.11 -15.07 11.65
N TYR A 194 2.40 -15.66 10.49
CA TYR A 194 1.72 -15.32 9.24
C TYR A 194 0.33 -15.96 9.15
N SER A 195 -0.66 -15.18 8.71
CA SER A 195 -2.06 -15.56 8.51
C SER A 195 -2.71 -16.20 9.75
N VAL A 196 -2.46 -15.60 10.91
CA VAL A 196 -3.04 -16.03 12.19
C VAL A 196 -4.50 -15.58 12.33
N ASN A 197 -5.30 -16.37 13.03
CA ASN A 197 -6.64 -15.95 13.42
C ASN A 197 -6.55 -14.91 14.55
N VAL A 198 -6.76 -13.65 14.21
CA VAL A 198 -6.65 -12.50 15.13
C VAL A 198 -7.56 -12.66 16.35
N GLN A 199 -8.81 -13.09 16.17
CA GLN A 199 -9.78 -13.21 17.26
C GLN A 199 -9.41 -14.30 18.27
N GLU A 200 -8.74 -15.36 17.81
CA GLU A 200 -8.34 -16.49 18.65
C GLU A 200 -6.95 -16.32 19.28
N LYS A 201 -6.03 -15.65 18.58
CA LYS A 201 -4.61 -15.61 18.97
C LYS A 201 -4.17 -14.29 19.59
N CYS A 202 -4.82 -13.17 19.25
CA CYS A 202 -4.44 -11.86 19.78
C CYS A 202 -5.02 -11.64 21.17
N LYS A 203 -4.13 -11.48 22.16
CA LYS A 203 -4.50 -11.22 23.55
C LYS A 203 -4.70 -9.73 23.75
N THR A 204 -5.72 -9.35 24.51
CA THR A 204 -5.92 -7.96 24.92
C THR A 204 -4.84 -7.53 25.91
N THR A 205 -4.27 -6.34 25.76
CA THR A 205 -3.51 -5.70 26.82
C THR A 205 -4.43 -5.49 28.00
N ALA A 206 -4.04 -5.96 29.20
CA ALA A 206 -4.79 -5.72 30.42
C ALA A 206 -5.04 -4.20 30.60
N PRO A 207 -6.18 -3.80 31.19
CA PRO A 207 -6.52 -2.40 31.41
C PRO A 207 -5.49 -1.67 32.30
#